data_AF-A0A348TRS1-F1
#
_entry.id   AF-A0A348TRS1-F1
#
_cell.length_a   1.000
_cell.length_b   1.000
_cell.length_c   1.000
_cell.angle_alpha   90.00
_cell.angle_beta   90.00
_cell.angle_gamma   90.00
#
_symmetry.space_group_name_H-M   'P 1'
#
loop_
_entity.id
_entity.type
_entity.pdbx_description
1 polymer ?
#
loop_
_entity_poly.entity_id
_entity_poly.type
_entity_poly.pdbx_seq_one_letter_code
_entity_poly.pdbx_strand_id
1 'polypeptide(L)' 'MEIITTLLDFVLHIKDHLTHLITHYPSWFYAIIFLVIFIETGLVVMPFLPGDSLIFAIGALAAVPQNNLNAWYIFLV' A
#
# COMPACT_ATOMS: atom_id res chain seq x y z
N MET A 1 -18.82 7.41 -16.94
CA MET A 1 -17.40 7.47 -17.33
C MET A 1 -16.53 8.26 -16.34
N GLU A 2 -17.04 8.60 -15.14
CA GLU A 2 -16.26 9.32 -14.11
C GLU A 2 -15.81 8.40 -12.96
N ILE A 3 -16.64 7.43 -12.57
CA ILE A 3 -16.35 6.51 -11.45
C ILE A 3 -15.11 5.64 -11.72
N ILE A 4 -14.94 5.19 -12.95
CA ILE A 4 -13.80 4.35 -13.36
C ILE A 4 -12.50 5.16 -13.31
N THR A 5 -12.52 6.41 -13.79
CA THR A 5 -11.36 7.31 -13.72
C THR A 5 -11.04 7.69 -12.29
N THR A 6 -12.04 7.95 -11.43
CA THR A 6 -11.80 8.25 -10.00
C THR A 6 -11.25 7.04 -9.25
N LEU A 7 -11.72 5.83 -9.54
CA LEU A 7 -11.15 4.59 -8.99
C LEU A 7 -9.72 4.36 -9.49
N LEU A 8 -9.44 4.59 -10.76
CA LEU A 8 -8.09 4.50 -11.33
C LEU A 8 -7.16 5.55 -10.71
N ASP A 9 -7.61 6.78 -10.55
CA ASP A 9 -6.83 7.86 -9.93
C ASP A 9 -6.55 7.55 -8.46
N PHE A 10 -7.54 7.02 -7.73
CA PHE A 10 -7.37 6.59 -6.34
C PHE A 10 -6.39 5.41 -6.21
N VAL A 11 -6.47 4.44 -7.12
CA VAL A 11 -5.54 3.30 -7.16
C VAL A 11 -4.13 3.74 -7.57
N LEU A 12 -3.99 4.68 -8.51
CA LEU A 12 -2.70 5.19 -8.97
C LEU A 12 -2.04 6.13 -7.93
N HIS A 13 -2.82 6.98 -7.26
CA HIS A 13 -2.34 7.89 -6.21
C HIS A 13 -2.37 7.28 -4.79
N ILE A 14 -2.67 5.99 -4.66
CA ILE A 14 -2.60 5.29 -3.37
C ILE A 14 -1.17 5.37 -2.80
N LYS A 15 -0.14 5.44 -3.67
CA LYS A 15 1.26 5.66 -3.29
C LYS A 15 1.51 6.95 -2.51
N ASP A 16 0.94 8.08 -2.94
CA ASP A 16 1.11 9.37 -2.25
C ASP A 16 0.42 9.36 -0.88
N HIS A 17 -0.79 8.81 -0.83
CA HIS A 17 -1.51 8.62 0.44
C HIS A 17 -0.75 7.72 1.40
N LEU A 18 -0.15 6.63 0.90
CA LEU A 18 0.64 5.71 1.71
C LEU A 18 1.94 6.34 2.21
N THR A 19 2.60 7.17 1.40
CA THR A 19 3.83 7.86 1.83
C THR A 19 3.55 8.82 2.99
N HIS A 20 2.40 9.48 2.96
CA HIS A 20 1.95 10.34 4.06
C HIS A 20 1.55 9.52 5.30
N LEU A 21 0.94 8.35 5.11
CA LEU A 21 0.59 7.42 6.19
C LEU A 21 1.81 6.78 6.85
N ILE A 22 2.84 6.43 6.09
CA ILE A 22 4.10 5.88 6.59
C ILE A 22 4.74 6.85 7.59
N THR A 23 4.72 8.14 7.25
CA THR A 23 5.41 9.19 8.01
C THR A 23 4.64 9.58 9.28
N HIS A 24 3.31 9.53 9.26
CA HIS A 24 2.47 9.91 10.42
C HIS A 24 1.95 8.73 11.25
N TYR A 25 1.72 7.56 10.64
CA TYR A 25 1.06 6.41 11.27
C TYR A 25 1.67 5.07 10.82
N PRO A 26 2.95 4.80 11.16
CA PRO A 26 3.66 3.59 10.74
C PRO A 26 2.99 2.29 11.19
N SER A 27 2.28 2.27 12.34
CA SER A 27 1.59 1.07 12.83
C SER A 27 0.29 0.75 12.07
N TRP A 28 -0.50 1.78 11.73
CA TRP A 28 -1.75 1.60 10.96
C TRP A 28 -1.48 1.30 9.49
N PHE A 29 -0.34 1.78 8.99
CA PHE A 29 0.13 1.51 7.65
C PHE A 29 0.21 -0.01 7.36
N TYR A 30 0.82 -0.82 8.23
CA TYR A 30 0.93 -2.27 8.01
C TYR A 30 -0.45 -2.95 7.89
N ALA A 31 -1.42 -2.54 8.71
CA ALA A 31 -2.78 -3.09 8.68
C ALA A 31 -3.52 -2.75 7.37
N ILE A 32 -3.28 -1.56 6.82
CA ILE A 32 -3.88 -1.14 5.55
C ILE A 32 -3.27 -1.91 4.37
N ILE A 33 -1.95 -2.08 4.34
CA ILE A 33 -1.27 -2.88 3.30
C ILE A 33 -1.76 -4.33 3.33
N PHE A 34 -1.86 -4.91 4.53
CA PHE A 34 -2.42 -6.26 4.71
C PHE A 34 -3.84 -6.37 4.16
N LEU A 35 -4.71 -5.41 4.47
CA LEU A 35 -6.08 -5.39 3.96
C LEU A 35 -6.12 -5.29 2.42
N VAL A 36 -5.26 -4.46 1.84
CA VAL A 36 -5.17 -4.27 0.37
C VAL A 36 -4.77 -5.59 -0.31
N ILE A 37 -3.71 -6.25 0.15
CA ILE A 37 -3.24 -7.53 -0.39
C ILE A 37 -4.28 -8.63 -0.16
N PHE A 38 -4.92 -8.64 1.01
CA PHE A 38 -5.99 -9.59 1.33
C PHE A 38 -7.21 -9.42 0.42
N ILE A 39 -7.57 -8.19 0.05
CA ILE A 39 -8.66 -7.93 -0.90
C ILE A 39 -8.26 -8.35 -2.32
N GLU A 40 -7.03 -8.05 -2.76
CA GLU A 40 -6.52 -8.41 -4.09
C GLU A 40 -6.45 -9.94 -4.29
N THR A 41 -5.87 -10.65 -3.33
CA THR A 41 -5.66 -12.11 -3.40
C THR A 41 -6.85 -12.91 -2.90
N GLY A 42 -7.57 -12.41 -1.88
CA GLY A 42 -8.61 -13.14 -1.17
C GLY A 42 -10.03 -12.90 -1.67
N LEU A 43 -10.33 -11.74 -2.28
CA LEU A 43 -11.69 -11.45 -2.73
C LEU A 43 -11.99 -11.99 -4.13
N VAL A 44 -11.00 -12.45 -4.93
CA VAL A 44 -11.08 -12.96 -6.33
C VAL A 44 -11.75 -11.99 -7.34
N VAL A 45 -12.46 -10.97 -6.86
CA VAL A 45 -13.32 -10.06 -7.61
C VAL A 45 -12.58 -8.78 -8.04
N MET A 46 -11.42 -8.46 -7.44
CA MET A 46 -10.64 -7.25 -7.78
C MET A 46 -9.14 -7.52 -7.98
N PRO A 47 -8.71 -8.12 -9.11
CA PRO A 47 -7.29 -8.30 -9.47
C PRO A 47 -6.61 -6.99 -9.94
N PHE A 48 -7.26 -5.84 -9.80
CA PHE A 48 -6.76 -4.53 -10.26
C PHE A 48 -6.10 -3.69 -9.16
N LEU A 49 -6.13 -4.14 -7.90
CA LEU A 49 -5.37 -3.46 -6.84
C LEU A 49 -3.88 -3.79 -7.04
N PRO A 50 -2.97 -2.81 -7.04
CA PRO A 50 -1.56 -3.01 -7.32
C PRO A 50 -0.78 -3.40 -6.05
N GLY A 51 -1.18 -4.45 -5.33
CA GLY A 51 -0.58 -4.81 -4.04
C GLY A 51 0.87 -5.26 -4.17
N ASP A 52 1.23 -6.06 -5.18
CA ASP A 52 2.62 -6.48 -5.43
C ASP A 52 3.55 -5.27 -5.66
N SER A 53 3.07 -4.30 -6.44
CA SER A 53 3.83 -3.07 -6.74
C SER A 53 3.86 -2.10 -5.55
N LEU A 54 2.87 -2.20 -4.66
CA LEU A 54 2.85 -1.52 -3.36
C LEU A 54 3.97 -2.04 -2.46
N ILE A 55 4.05 -3.36 -2.26
CA ILE A 55 5.08 -4.00 -1.44
C ILE A 55 6.48 -3.57 -1.92
N PHE A 56 6.69 -3.53 -3.23
CA PHE A 56 7.98 -3.10 -3.81
C PHE A 56 8.29 -1.63 -3.51
N ALA A 57 7.32 -0.74 -3.66
CA ALA A 57 7.49 0.68 -3.36
C ALA A 57 7.76 0.94 -1.88
N ILE A 58 7.10 0.17 -1.01
CA ILE A 58 7.25 0.27 0.44
C ILE A 58 8.60 -0.29 0.87
N GLY A 59 9.07 -1.38 0.26
CA GLY A 59 10.43 -1.87 0.46
C GLY A 59 11.48 -0.80 0.08
N ALA A 60 11.26 -0.09 -1.02
CA ALA A 60 12.11 1.04 -1.41
C ALA A 60 12.04 2.21 -0.41
N LEU A 61 10.85 2.52 0.14
CA LEU A 61 10.68 3.57 1.16
C LEU A 61 11.23 3.16 2.53
N ALA A 62 11.16 1.88 2.91
CA ALA A 62 11.72 1.35 4.14
C ALA A 62 13.26 1.26 4.10
N ALA A 63 13.84 1.19 2.90
CA ALA A 63 15.28 1.34 2.71
C ALA A 63 15.77 2.79 2.95
N VAL A 64 14.86 3.77 3.01
CA VAL A 64 15.21 5.15 3.35
C VAL A 64 15.30 5.29 4.88
N PRO A 65 16.48 5.59 5.45
CA PRO A 65 16.71 5.59 6.90
C PRO A 65 15.95 6.67 7.68
N GLN A 66 15.29 7.61 7.00
CA GLN A 66 14.46 8.66 7.62
C GLN A 66 13.07 8.15 8.00
N ASN A 67 12.57 7.13 7.31
CA ASN A 67 11.31 6.50 7.66
C ASN A 67 11.65 5.39 8.65
N ASN A 68 11.31 5.59 9.92
CA ASN A 68 11.53 4.65 11.02
C ASN A 68 10.61 3.40 10.90
N LEU A 69 10.46 2.89 9.67
CA LEU A 69 9.73 1.70 9.29
C LEU A 69 10.58 0.48 9.60
N ASN A 70 9.94 -0.54 10.17
CA ASN A 70 10.62 -1.79 10.46
C ASN A 70 10.33 -2.75 9.31
N ALA A 71 11.35 -3.03 8.49
CA ALA A 71 11.25 -3.93 7.35
C ALA A 71 10.73 -5.33 7.73
N TRP A 72 10.98 -5.76 8.97
CA TRP A 72 10.48 -7.03 9.51
C TRP A 72 8.96 -7.13 9.56
N TYR A 73 8.24 -6.04 9.82
CA TYR A 73 6.77 -6.06 9.82
C TYR A 73 6.19 -6.08 8.40
N ILE A 74 6.92 -5.56 7.41
CA ILE A 74 6.53 -5.62 6.00
C ILE A 74 6.59 -7.06 5.50
N PHE A 75 7.57 -7.84 5.96
CA PHE A 75 7.72 -9.25 5.58
C PHE A 75 6.67 -10.19 6.20
N LEU A 76 5.96 -9.73 7.22
CA LEU A 76 4.91 -10.51 7.91
C LEU A 76 3.54 -10.38 7.25
N VAL A 77 3.35 -9.30 6.47
CA VAL A 77 2.15 -9.02 5.69
C VAL A 77 2.15 -9.86 4.41
#